data_AF-A0A8B7DU06-F1
#
_entry.id   AF-A0A8B7DU06-F1
#
_cell.length_a   1.000
_cell.length_b   1.000
_cell.length_c   1.000
_cell.angle_alpha   90.00
_cell.angle_beta   90.00
_cell.angle_gamma   90.00
#
_symmetry.space_group_name_H-M   'P 1'
#
loop_
_entity.id
_entity.type
_entity.pdbx_description
1 polymer ?
#
loop_
_entity_poly.entity_id
_entity_poly.type
_entity_poly.pdbx_seq_one_letter_code
_entity_poly.pdbx_strand_id
1 'polypeptide(L)'
;MVTIHRWLPNHFGEYDETPEAMAKKIREFALDGLLNIVGGCCGTTPAHIKAIADAVKDIPPRILPESLHHDVLHLSGLEIKSIMFDSLFINIGERCNVAGSRVFCNLIKNGKFEEALAVAKTQVENGAQVLDINMDDGMLDGVNCMTTFCNLISSEPDISKVPLCIDSSKFEVIEAGLKCTQGKCIVNSISLKNGVDDFLQKAKLIKKYGAAVVVMAFDEKGQTLFVVVEYY
;
A
#
# COMPACT_ATOMS: atom_id res chain seq x y z
N MET A 1 4.58 8.78 -17.41
CA MET A 1 5.35 10.01 -17.65
C MET A 1 6.75 9.78 -17.14
N VAL A 2 7.76 9.87 -18.01
CA VAL A 2 9.16 9.85 -17.57
C VAL A 2 9.64 11.29 -17.60
N THR A 3 10.03 11.78 -16.42
CA THR A 3 10.63 13.09 -16.25
C THR A 3 12.12 12.87 -16.06
N ILE A 4 12.94 13.45 -16.95
CA ILE A 4 14.39 13.29 -16.87
C ILE A 4 15.03 14.59 -16.40
N HIS A 5 15.90 14.48 -15.41
CA HIS A 5 16.78 15.56 -14.96
C HIS A 5 18.05 15.56 -15.81
N ARG A 6 18.70 16.71 -15.96
CA ARG A 6 20.03 16.79 -16.61
C ARG A 6 21.16 16.18 -15.76
N TRP A 7 21.00 14.94 -15.29
CA TRP A 7 21.92 14.26 -14.36
C TRP A 7 22.03 14.93 -12.98
N LEU A 8 22.87 14.39 -12.09
CA LEU A 8 23.17 15.02 -10.81
C LEU A 8 23.86 16.37 -11.04
N PRO A 9 23.52 17.42 -10.27
CA PRO A 9 24.23 18.69 -10.35
C PRO A 9 25.70 18.48 -10.04
N ASN A 10 26.57 19.20 -10.75
CA ASN A 10 27.99 19.20 -10.45
C ASN A 10 28.28 19.93 -9.11
N HIS A 11 29.53 19.97 -8.68
CA HIS A 11 29.93 20.59 -7.40
C HIS A 11 29.57 22.09 -7.28
N PHE A 12 29.17 22.73 -8.38
CA PHE A 12 28.72 24.12 -8.45
C PHE A 12 27.19 24.27 -8.54
N GLY A 13 26.43 23.16 -8.53
CA GLY A 13 24.98 23.19 -8.68
C GLY A 13 24.50 23.31 -10.13
N GLU A 14 25.40 23.20 -11.11
CA GLU A 14 25.09 23.32 -12.55
C GLU A 14 24.85 21.95 -13.18
N TYR A 15 24.21 21.96 -14.35
CA TYR A 15 23.84 20.75 -15.08
C TYR A 15 24.53 20.70 -16.45
N ASP A 16 25.42 19.72 -16.62
CA ASP A 16 26.34 19.64 -17.76
C ASP A 16 25.76 18.88 -18.98
N GLU A 17 24.63 18.19 -18.82
CA GLU A 17 24.04 17.40 -19.91
C GLU A 17 23.47 18.29 -21.02
N THR A 18 23.93 18.11 -22.26
CA THR A 18 23.50 18.91 -23.41
C THR A 18 22.12 18.47 -23.94
N PRO A 19 21.41 19.32 -24.72
CA PRO A 19 20.15 18.94 -25.36
C PRO A 19 20.24 17.65 -26.17
N GLU A 20 21.32 17.48 -26.92
CA GLU A 20 21.54 16.36 -27.84
C GLU A 20 21.80 15.06 -27.06
N ALA A 21 22.60 15.14 -25.98
CA ALA A 21 22.91 13.99 -25.14
C ALA A 21 21.64 13.47 -24.44
N MET A 22 20.83 14.37 -23.90
CA MET A 22 19.55 14.03 -23.25
C MET A 22 18.54 13.47 -24.26
N ALA A 23 18.40 14.10 -25.43
CA ALA A 23 17.49 13.66 -26.48
C ALA A 23 17.85 12.27 -27.02
N LYS A 24 19.14 11.95 -27.14
CA LYS A 24 19.60 10.62 -27.57
C LYS A 24 19.12 9.52 -26.60
N LYS A 25 19.33 9.69 -25.30
CA LYS A 25 18.89 8.73 -24.27
C LYS A 25 17.37 8.56 -24.26
N ILE A 26 16.64 9.67 -24.35
CA ILE A 26 15.18 9.63 -24.44
C ILE A 26 14.70 8.86 -25.66
N ARG A 27 15.35 9.05 -26.81
CA ARG A 27 15.00 8.35 -28.03
C ARG A 27 15.19 6.83 -27.89
N GLU A 28 16.24 6.39 -27.20
CA GLU A 28 16.47 4.97 -26.89
C GLU A 28 15.29 4.41 -26.06
N PHE A 29 14.88 5.08 -24.98
CA PHE A 29 13.71 4.66 -24.19
C PHE A 29 12.39 4.67 -24.98
N ALA A 30 12.23 5.62 -25.90
CA ALA A 30 11.05 5.68 -26.76
C ALA A 30 11.01 4.49 -27.73
N LEU A 31 12.15 4.14 -28.35
CA LEU A 31 12.26 2.98 -29.25
C LEU A 31 12.03 1.65 -28.53
N ASP A 32 12.47 1.55 -27.28
CA ASP A 32 12.22 0.38 -26.42
C ASP A 32 10.76 0.30 -25.95
N GLY A 33 9.91 1.25 -26.35
CA GLY A 33 8.49 1.27 -26.00
C GLY A 33 8.26 1.49 -24.51
N LEU A 34 9.13 2.24 -23.83
CA LEU A 34 9.02 2.48 -22.38
C LEU A 34 8.21 3.75 -22.05
N LEU A 35 7.95 4.61 -23.03
CA LEU A 35 7.44 5.96 -22.82
C LEU A 35 6.03 6.18 -23.40
N ASN A 36 5.18 6.87 -22.65
CA ASN A 36 3.93 7.48 -23.15
C ASN A 36 3.94 9.01 -23.10
N ILE A 37 4.72 9.59 -22.19
CA ILE A 37 4.87 11.04 -21.98
C ILE A 37 6.32 11.28 -21.55
N VAL A 38 6.98 12.27 -22.16
CA VAL A 38 8.33 12.71 -21.80
C VAL A 38 8.33 14.22 -21.52
N GLY A 39 9.13 14.64 -20.54
CA GLY A 39 9.34 16.04 -20.20
C GLY A 39 10.66 16.29 -19.49
N GLY A 40 10.84 17.53 -19.04
CA GLY A 40 12.01 17.97 -18.28
C GLY A 40 11.70 18.27 -16.81
N CYS A 41 12.73 18.29 -15.98
CA CYS A 41 12.67 18.82 -14.62
C CYS A 41 13.81 19.82 -14.39
N CYS A 42 14.58 19.68 -13.31
CA CYS A 42 15.66 20.60 -12.96
C CYS A 42 16.72 20.65 -14.06
N GLY A 43 17.10 21.88 -14.44
CA GLY A 43 18.11 22.16 -15.46
C GLY A 43 17.61 22.05 -16.91
N THR A 44 16.44 21.47 -17.17
CA THR A 44 15.93 21.34 -18.54
C THR A 44 15.51 22.70 -19.10
N THR A 45 16.05 23.06 -20.27
CA THR A 45 15.73 24.33 -20.95
C THR A 45 14.83 24.11 -22.17
N PRO A 46 14.22 25.15 -22.77
CA PRO A 46 13.45 25.01 -24.00
C PRO A 46 14.22 24.32 -25.14
N ALA A 47 15.55 24.49 -25.21
CA ALA A 47 16.38 23.80 -26.18
C ALA A 47 16.37 22.27 -25.99
N HIS A 48 16.33 21.80 -24.75
CA HIS A 48 16.21 20.36 -24.44
C HIS A 48 14.85 19.82 -24.84
N ILE A 49 13.78 20.54 -24.49
CA ILE A 49 12.42 20.12 -24.84
C ILE A 49 12.27 20.05 -26.36
N LYS A 50 12.84 21.02 -27.10
CA LYS A 50 12.88 20.97 -28.56
C LYS A 50 13.63 19.75 -29.08
N ALA A 51 14.86 19.51 -28.60
CA ALA A 51 15.66 18.36 -29.02
C ALA A 51 14.98 17.01 -28.70
N ILE A 52 14.35 16.90 -27.52
CA ILE A 52 13.56 15.73 -27.12
C ILE A 52 12.36 15.54 -28.06
N ALA A 53 11.58 16.59 -28.28
CA ALA A 53 10.40 16.54 -29.15
C ALA A 53 10.79 16.11 -30.57
N ASP A 54 11.84 16.73 -31.13
CA ASP A 54 12.34 16.40 -32.46
C ASP A 54 12.84 14.93 -32.54
N ALA A 55 13.41 14.39 -31.46
CA ALA A 55 13.94 13.03 -31.41
C ALA A 55 12.87 11.94 -31.29
N VAL A 56 11.70 12.24 -30.68
CA VAL A 56 10.63 11.24 -30.43
C VAL A 56 9.38 11.44 -31.29
N LYS A 57 9.28 12.51 -32.08
CA LYS A 57 8.07 12.89 -32.84
C LYS A 57 7.45 11.77 -33.70
N ASP A 58 8.28 10.88 -34.24
CA ASP A 58 7.85 9.82 -35.17
C ASP A 58 7.77 8.43 -34.49
N ILE A 59 7.92 8.37 -33.16
CA ILE A 59 7.92 7.12 -32.40
C ILE A 59 6.54 6.94 -31.73
N PRO A 60 5.84 5.81 -31.95
CA PRO A 60 4.54 5.59 -31.32
C PRO A 60 4.67 5.45 -29.80
N PRO A 61 3.65 5.86 -29.03
CA PRO A 61 3.62 5.64 -27.59
C PRO A 61 3.68 4.15 -27.22
N ARG A 62 4.22 3.86 -26.04
CA ARG A 62 4.19 2.52 -25.44
C ARG A 62 2.77 1.92 -25.48
N ILE A 63 2.67 0.68 -25.98
CA ILE A 63 1.47 -0.14 -25.90
C ILE A 63 1.40 -0.75 -24.50
N LEU A 64 0.27 -0.55 -23.81
CA LEU A 64 0.04 -1.16 -22.50
C LEU A 64 -0.36 -2.63 -22.67
N PRO A 65 0.10 -3.54 -21.78
CA PRO A 65 -0.40 -4.92 -21.78
C PRO A 65 -1.90 -4.93 -21.47
N GLU A 66 -2.65 -5.81 -22.14
CA GLU A 66 -4.11 -5.93 -21.95
C GLU A 66 -4.49 -6.35 -20.52
N SER A 67 -3.61 -7.06 -19.81
CA SER A 67 -3.90 -7.68 -18.52
C SER A 67 -2.79 -7.47 -17.48
N LEU A 68 -2.42 -6.21 -17.21
CA LEU A 68 -1.32 -5.87 -16.28
C LEU A 68 -1.45 -6.51 -14.87
N HIS A 69 -2.65 -6.85 -14.43
CA HIS A 69 -2.94 -7.29 -13.05
C HIS A 69 -4.04 -8.36 -12.92
N HIS A 70 -4.29 -9.16 -13.97
CA HIS A 70 -5.31 -10.21 -13.88
C HIS A 70 -4.86 -11.24 -12.83
N ASP A 71 -5.77 -11.59 -11.92
CA ASP A 71 -5.57 -12.60 -10.87
C ASP A 71 -4.42 -12.37 -9.86
N VAL A 72 -3.97 -11.12 -9.70
CA VAL A 72 -2.95 -10.77 -8.68
C VAL A 72 -3.50 -9.80 -7.64
N LEU A 73 -3.46 -10.21 -6.37
CA LEU A 73 -3.65 -9.31 -5.25
C LEU A 73 -2.33 -8.57 -4.98
N HIS A 74 -2.30 -7.28 -5.30
CA HIS A 74 -1.22 -6.39 -4.88
C HIS A 74 -1.54 -5.75 -3.54
N LEU A 75 -0.58 -5.85 -2.63
CA LEU A 75 -0.46 -5.13 -1.37
C LEU A 75 0.88 -4.40 -1.34
N SER A 76 1.06 -3.43 -0.44
CA SER A 76 2.37 -2.85 -0.21
C SER A 76 2.50 -2.26 1.19
N GLY A 77 3.71 -2.40 1.74
CA GLY A 77 4.25 -1.44 2.71
C GLY A 77 5.11 -0.43 1.93
N LEU A 78 6.39 -0.32 2.31
CA LEU A 78 7.43 0.28 1.46
C LEU A 78 7.82 -0.63 0.29
N GLU A 79 7.66 -1.94 0.45
CA GLU A 79 7.91 -2.92 -0.59
C GLU A 79 6.59 -3.52 -1.11
N ILE A 80 6.58 -3.91 -2.39
CA ILE A 80 5.41 -4.51 -3.03
C ILE A 80 5.30 -5.97 -2.60
N LYS A 81 4.09 -6.38 -2.20
CA LYS A 81 3.72 -7.78 -1.98
C LYS A 81 2.64 -8.19 -2.97
N SER A 82 3.04 -8.95 -3.98
CA SER A 82 2.12 -9.57 -4.94
C SER A 82 1.76 -10.98 -4.49
N ILE A 83 0.47 -11.31 -4.55
CA ILE A 83 -0.08 -12.62 -4.21
C ILE A 83 -0.86 -13.12 -5.43
N MET A 84 -0.41 -14.24 -5.98
CA MET A 84 -0.98 -14.91 -7.14
C MET A 84 -1.64 -16.23 -6.72
N PHE A 85 -2.41 -16.85 -7.61
CA PHE A 85 -3.08 -18.12 -7.34
C PHE A 85 -2.13 -19.25 -6.93
N ASP A 86 -0.91 -19.28 -7.49
CA ASP A 86 0.14 -20.26 -7.22
C ASP A 86 1.11 -19.83 -6.12
N SER A 87 0.86 -18.69 -5.46
CA SER A 87 1.68 -18.26 -4.32
C SER A 87 1.54 -19.21 -3.14
N LEU A 88 2.64 -19.38 -2.41
CA LEU A 88 2.62 -20.06 -1.12
C LEU A 88 1.74 -19.31 -0.11
N PHE A 89 1.43 -19.99 1.00
CA PHE A 89 0.66 -19.43 2.10
C PHE A 89 1.26 -18.10 2.58
N ILE A 90 0.38 -17.12 2.80
CA ILE A 90 0.76 -15.79 3.28
C ILE A 90 0.53 -15.70 4.78
N ASN A 91 1.62 -15.53 5.53
CA ASN A 91 1.55 -15.39 6.98
C ASN A 91 1.19 -13.95 7.38
N ILE A 92 0.05 -13.77 8.06
CA ILE A 92 -0.34 -12.51 8.69
C ILE A 92 0.01 -12.58 10.18
N GLY A 93 0.85 -11.67 10.66
CA GLY A 93 1.26 -11.62 12.06
C GLY A 93 0.15 -11.07 12.95
N GLU A 94 -0.36 -11.90 13.87
CA GLU A 94 -1.53 -11.62 14.72
C GLU A 94 -1.21 -10.95 16.07
N ARG A 95 0.06 -10.82 16.47
CA ARG A 95 0.43 -10.45 17.85
C ARG A 95 0.29 -8.96 18.15
N CYS A 96 0.06 -8.11 17.16
CA CYS A 96 -0.22 -6.69 17.33
C CYS A 96 -1.71 -6.44 17.54
N ASN A 97 -2.32 -7.26 18.41
CA ASN A 97 -3.75 -7.28 18.67
C ASN A 97 -4.01 -7.12 20.17
N VAL A 98 -4.70 -6.04 20.57
CA VAL A 98 -4.98 -5.74 21.98
C VAL A 98 -5.85 -6.82 22.63
N ALA A 99 -6.78 -7.43 21.89
CA ALA A 99 -7.63 -8.50 22.41
C ALA A 99 -6.92 -9.87 22.45
N GLY A 100 -6.03 -10.15 21.49
CA GLY A 100 -5.39 -11.45 21.30
C GLY A 100 -4.01 -11.62 21.95
N SER A 101 -3.31 -10.53 22.26
CA SER A 101 -1.91 -10.56 22.74
C SER A 101 -1.77 -9.85 24.07
N ARG A 102 -1.55 -10.61 25.15
CA ARG A 102 -1.38 -10.06 26.51
C ARG A 102 -0.20 -9.08 26.59
N VAL A 103 0.89 -9.37 25.90
CA VAL A 103 2.08 -8.48 25.89
C VAL A 103 1.74 -7.16 25.20
N PHE A 104 1.14 -7.22 24.01
CA PHE A 104 0.78 -6.03 23.25
C PHE A 104 -0.29 -5.19 23.98
N CYS A 105 -1.34 -5.85 24.50
CA CYS A 105 -2.39 -5.23 25.31
C CYS A 105 -1.80 -4.40 26.46
N ASN A 106 -0.86 -4.99 27.22
CA ASN A 106 -0.22 -4.31 28.34
C ASN A 106 0.59 -3.09 27.88
N LEU A 107 1.32 -3.19 26.77
CA LEU A 107 2.11 -2.07 26.25
C LEU A 107 1.21 -0.91 25.82
N ILE A 108 0.18 -1.19 25.03
CA ILE A 108 -0.76 -0.17 24.53
C ILE A 108 -1.53 0.49 25.68
N LYS A 109 -2.08 -0.29 26.62
CA LYS A 109 -2.82 0.25 27.78
C LYS A 109 -1.96 1.13 28.69
N ASN A 110 -0.65 0.89 28.73
CA ASN A 110 0.29 1.72 29.49
C ASN A 110 0.92 2.84 28.65
N GLY A 111 0.44 3.09 27.43
CA GLY A 111 0.96 4.14 26.53
C GLY A 111 2.37 3.87 25.99
N LYS A 112 2.87 2.65 26.10
CA LYS A 112 4.22 2.23 25.69
C LYS A 112 4.24 1.83 24.20
N PHE A 113 3.83 2.73 23.31
CA PHE A 113 3.71 2.45 21.88
C PHE A 113 5.06 2.15 21.20
N GLU A 114 6.14 2.83 21.58
CA GLU A 114 7.48 2.57 21.04
C GLU A 114 7.96 1.16 21.41
N GLU A 115 7.79 0.73 22.66
CA GLU A 115 8.10 -0.64 23.08
C GLU A 115 7.25 -1.67 22.32
N ALA A 116 6.01 -1.32 21.94
CA ALA A 116 5.13 -2.18 21.17
C ALA A 116 5.61 -2.42 19.73
N LEU A 117 6.45 -1.54 19.17
CA LEU A 117 7.08 -1.78 17.85
C LEU A 117 7.95 -3.04 17.86
N ALA A 118 8.55 -3.41 19.00
CA ALA A 118 9.33 -4.64 19.10
C ALA A 118 8.48 -5.89 18.83
N VAL A 119 7.19 -5.87 19.18
CA VAL A 119 6.26 -6.96 18.87
C VAL A 119 6.03 -7.08 17.37
N ALA A 120 5.83 -5.95 16.69
CA ALA A 120 5.67 -5.91 15.24
C ALA A 120 6.97 -6.37 14.53
N LYS A 121 8.12 -5.82 14.92
CA LYS A 121 9.43 -6.16 14.36
C LYS A 121 9.75 -7.64 14.49
N THR A 122 9.55 -8.21 15.68
CA THR A 122 9.77 -9.64 15.93
C THR A 122 8.94 -10.53 15.01
N GLN A 123 7.70 -10.12 14.69
CA GLN A 123 6.86 -10.91 13.77
C GLN A 123 7.40 -10.87 12.34
N VAL A 124 7.82 -9.70 11.87
CA VAL A 124 8.42 -9.56 10.51
C VAL A 124 9.72 -10.35 10.41
N GLU A 125 10.59 -10.26 11.43
CA GLU A 125 11.83 -11.04 11.50
C GLU A 125 11.58 -12.57 11.51
N ASN A 126 10.46 -12.99 12.09
CA ASN A 126 10.01 -14.39 12.10
C ASN A 126 9.16 -14.78 10.88
N GLY A 127 9.14 -13.95 9.82
CA GLY A 127 8.55 -14.30 8.53
C GLY A 127 7.09 -13.91 8.34
N ALA A 128 6.52 -13.05 9.19
CA ALA A 128 5.25 -12.41 8.89
C ALA A 128 5.39 -11.54 7.63
N GLN A 129 4.51 -11.76 6.66
CA GLN A 129 4.53 -11.06 5.37
C GLN A 129 3.52 -9.91 5.33
N VAL A 130 2.60 -9.86 6.29
CA VAL A 130 1.64 -8.80 6.58
C VAL A 130 1.51 -8.72 8.10
N LEU A 131 1.23 -7.54 8.65
CA LEU A 131 0.96 -7.37 10.08
C LEU A 131 -0.50 -7.00 10.33
N ASP A 132 -1.20 -7.79 11.15
CA ASP A 132 -2.52 -7.45 11.65
C ASP A 132 -2.40 -6.52 12.85
N ILE A 133 -3.08 -5.37 12.78
CA ILE A 133 -3.06 -4.33 13.79
C ILE A 133 -4.48 -4.16 14.31
N ASN A 134 -4.70 -4.49 15.59
CA ASN A 134 -6.00 -4.37 16.23
C ASN A 134 -5.87 -3.59 17.55
N MET A 135 -6.65 -2.51 17.66
CA MET A 135 -6.68 -1.59 18.80
C MET A 135 -8.01 -1.60 19.56
N ASP A 136 -8.85 -2.61 19.32
CA ASP A 136 -10.17 -2.70 19.94
C ASP A 136 -10.06 -3.13 21.40
N ASP A 137 -10.41 -2.22 22.30
CA ASP A 137 -10.65 -2.48 23.72
C ASP A 137 -11.59 -1.41 24.27
N GLY A 138 -12.46 -1.77 25.21
CA GLY A 138 -13.45 -0.84 25.78
C GLY A 138 -12.85 0.33 26.54
N MET A 139 -11.59 0.24 26.96
CA MET A 139 -10.88 1.27 27.72
C MET A 139 -9.99 2.16 26.85
N LEU A 140 -9.85 1.88 25.55
CA LEU A 140 -8.97 2.60 24.64
C LEU A 140 -9.74 3.51 23.69
N ASP A 141 -9.13 4.66 23.39
CA ASP A 141 -9.49 5.43 22.19
C ASP A 141 -8.88 4.73 20.97
N GLY A 142 -9.65 3.83 20.35
CA GLY A 142 -9.20 3.03 19.21
C GLY A 142 -8.75 3.87 18.02
N VAL A 143 -9.41 5.00 17.75
CA VAL A 143 -9.03 5.91 16.63
C VAL A 143 -7.65 6.50 16.88
N ASN A 144 -7.42 7.02 18.09
CA ASN A 144 -6.13 7.59 18.45
C ASN A 144 -5.03 6.52 18.52
N CYS A 145 -5.31 5.35 19.10
CA CYS A 145 -4.34 4.27 19.22
C CYS A 145 -3.92 3.72 17.85
N MET A 146 -4.87 3.51 16.94
CA MET A 146 -4.60 3.07 15.57
C MET A 146 -3.76 4.11 14.82
N THR A 147 -4.18 5.37 14.85
CA THR A 147 -3.46 6.50 14.24
C THR A 147 -2.01 6.56 14.73
N THR A 148 -1.83 6.54 16.05
CA THR A 148 -0.52 6.65 16.69
C THR A 148 0.39 5.48 16.29
N PHE A 149 -0.11 4.25 16.39
CA PHE A 149 0.72 3.08 16.12
C PHE A 149 1.05 2.92 14.64
N CYS A 150 0.11 3.20 13.72
CA CYS A 150 0.39 3.21 12.29
C CYS A 150 1.48 4.24 11.93
N ASN A 151 1.40 5.45 12.48
CA ASN A 151 2.42 6.49 12.25
C ASN A 151 3.80 6.07 12.80
N LEU A 152 3.85 5.41 13.96
CA LEU A 152 5.09 4.87 14.52
C LEU A 152 5.67 3.74 13.66
N ILE A 153 4.83 2.82 13.16
CA ILE A 153 5.27 1.79 12.22
C ILE A 153 5.92 2.43 10.98
N SER A 154 5.33 3.50 10.44
CA SER A 154 5.88 4.21 9.28
C SER A 154 7.26 4.83 9.54
N SER A 155 7.65 5.03 10.80
CA SER A 155 8.98 5.53 11.17
C SER A 155 10.06 4.45 11.26
N GLU A 156 9.69 3.17 11.28
CA GLU A 156 10.62 2.04 11.37
C GLU A 156 10.64 1.26 10.03
N PRO A 157 11.70 1.40 9.22
CA PRO A 157 11.79 0.78 7.88
C PRO A 157 11.64 -0.75 7.89
N ASP A 158 12.20 -1.41 8.91
CA ASP A 158 12.17 -2.87 9.02
C ASP A 158 10.75 -3.42 9.21
N ILE A 159 9.85 -2.62 9.79
CA ILE A 159 8.44 -2.99 9.99
C ILE A 159 7.62 -2.52 8.79
N SER A 160 7.78 -1.25 8.39
CA SER A 160 6.99 -0.63 7.32
C SER A 160 7.22 -1.22 5.93
N LYS A 161 8.24 -2.06 5.73
CA LYS A 161 8.42 -2.80 4.47
C LYS A 161 7.25 -3.74 4.14
N VAL A 162 6.59 -4.33 5.14
CA VAL A 162 5.44 -5.24 4.92
C VAL A 162 4.11 -4.48 4.94
N PRO A 163 3.08 -4.94 4.20
CA PRO A 163 1.74 -4.35 4.27
C PRO A 163 1.11 -4.50 5.66
N LEU A 164 0.17 -3.60 5.97
CA LEU A 164 -0.66 -3.68 7.17
C LEU A 164 -2.04 -4.27 6.86
N CYS A 165 -2.58 -5.02 7.82
CA CYS A 165 -3.95 -5.45 7.90
C CYS A 165 -4.59 -4.67 9.06
N ILE A 166 -5.44 -3.70 8.73
CA ILE A 166 -6.08 -2.81 9.69
C ILE A 166 -7.32 -3.52 10.22
N ASP A 167 -7.25 -3.98 11.47
CA ASP A 167 -8.28 -4.79 12.12
C ASP A 167 -9.08 -4.00 13.16
N SER A 168 -10.38 -3.89 12.95
CA SER A 168 -11.32 -3.37 13.96
C SER A 168 -12.78 -3.72 13.63
N SER A 169 -13.57 -3.87 14.68
CA SER A 169 -15.04 -3.93 14.63
C SER A 169 -15.70 -2.56 14.38
N LYS A 170 -14.95 -1.46 14.56
CA LYS A 170 -15.40 -0.08 14.41
C LYS A 170 -14.83 0.54 13.14
N PHE A 171 -15.70 0.96 12.23
CA PHE A 171 -15.26 1.41 10.92
C PHE A 171 -14.48 2.74 10.98
N GLU A 172 -14.77 3.59 11.96
CA GLU A 172 -14.02 4.82 12.23
C GLU A 172 -12.54 4.55 12.60
N VAL A 173 -12.24 3.41 13.25
CA VAL A 173 -10.88 2.98 13.56
C VAL A 173 -10.18 2.46 12.30
N ILE A 174 -10.90 1.69 11.47
CA ILE A 174 -10.41 1.28 10.15
C ILE A 174 -10.03 2.52 9.32
N GLU A 175 -10.93 3.50 9.23
CA GLU A 175 -10.70 4.71 8.44
C GLU A 175 -9.49 5.51 8.96
N ALA A 176 -9.29 5.55 10.28
CA ALA A 176 -8.10 6.15 10.89
C ALA A 176 -6.80 5.45 10.44
N GLY A 177 -6.76 4.11 10.48
CA GLY A 177 -5.63 3.33 9.97
C GLY A 177 -5.38 3.52 8.47
N LEU A 178 -6.45 3.57 7.66
CA LEU A 178 -6.37 3.85 6.22
C LEU A 178 -5.75 5.21 5.91
N LYS A 179 -6.06 6.25 6.70
CA LYS A 179 -5.48 7.60 6.54
C LYS A 179 -4.00 7.65 6.89
N CYS A 180 -3.52 6.73 7.73
CA CYS A 180 -2.14 6.69 8.22
C CYS A 180 -1.24 5.69 7.49
N THR A 181 -1.80 4.85 6.61
CA THR A 181 -1.01 3.84 5.89
C THR A 181 -0.55 4.37 4.53
N GLN A 182 0.76 4.32 4.27
CA GLN A 182 1.34 4.79 3.00
C GLN A 182 1.07 3.83 1.83
N GLY A 183 1.23 2.52 2.08
CA GLY A 183 1.07 1.48 1.07
C GLY A 183 -0.35 0.92 0.99
N LYS A 184 -0.58 -0.02 0.06
CA LYS A 184 -1.88 -0.68 -0.09
C LYS A 184 -2.05 -1.76 0.99
N CYS A 185 -2.87 -1.44 1.99
CA CYS A 185 -3.21 -2.30 3.11
C CYS A 185 -4.42 -3.21 2.85
N ILE A 186 -4.71 -4.06 3.83
CA ILE A 186 -5.92 -4.87 3.95
C ILE A 186 -6.82 -4.24 5.01
N VAL A 187 -8.12 -4.14 4.74
CA VAL A 187 -9.14 -3.83 5.73
C VAL A 187 -9.71 -5.14 6.30
N ASN A 188 -9.64 -5.29 7.61
CA ASN A 188 -10.23 -6.39 8.36
C ASN A 188 -11.23 -5.81 9.38
N SER A 189 -12.53 -5.87 9.17
CA SER A 189 -13.24 -6.42 8.02
C SER A 189 -14.55 -5.65 7.81
N ILE A 190 -15.28 -6.01 6.75
CA ILE A 190 -16.68 -5.61 6.57
C ILE A 190 -17.56 -6.86 6.46
N SER A 191 -18.87 -6.70 6.66
CA SER A 191 -19.83 -7.79 6.56
C SER A 191 -21.23 -7.27 6.23
N LEU A 192 -22.17 -8.19 6.03
CA LEU A 192 -23.59 -7.90 5.80
C LEU A 192 -24.41 -7.81 7.09
N LYS A 193 -23.76 -7.86 8.27
CA LYS A 193 -24.43 -7.85 9.58
C LYS A 193 -25.45 -6.72 9.76
N ASN A 194 -25.17 -5.54 9.22
CA ASN A 194 -26.06 -4.38 9.30
C ASN A 194 -26.79 -4.10 7.97
N GLY A 195 -26.88 -5.10 7.10
CA GLY A 195 -27.51 -5.02 5.80
C GLY A 195 -26.62 -4.51 4.67
N VAL A 196 -27.16 -4.60 3.46
CA VAL A 196 -26.46 -4.32 2.19
C VAL A 196 -26.02 -2.85 2.07
N ASP A 197 -26.83 -1.90 2.55
CA ASP A 197 -26.52 -0.48 2.41
C ASP A 197 -25.27 -0.06 3.20
N ASP A 198 -25.14 -0.51 4.46
CA ASP A 198 -23.95 -0.32 5.29
C ASP A 198 -22.72 -0.96 4.65
N PHE A 199 -22.87 -2.19 4.17
CA PHE A 199 -21.81 -2.91 3.44
C PHE A 199 -21.33 -2.15 2.21
N LEU A 200 -22.25 -1.69 1.34
CA LEU A 200 -21.91 -0.97 0.11
C LEU A 200 -21.28 0.39 0.40
N GLN A 201 -21.73 1.09 1.45
CA GLN A 201 -21.13 2.35 1.88
C GLN A 201 -19.66 2.15 2.29
N LYS A 202 -19.40 1.16 3.15
CA LYS A 202 -18.05 0.82 3.60
C LYS A 202 -17.17 0.35 2.43
N ALA A 203 -17.68 -0.53 1.57
CA ALA A 203 -16.97 -1.03 0.41
C ALA A 203 -16.59 0.08 -0.59
N LYS A 204 -17.48 1.06 -0.83
CA LYS A 204 -17.18 2.24 -1.66
C LYS A 204 -16.05 3.08 -1.06
N LEU A 205 -16.04 3.25 0.25
CA LEU A 205 -15.00 4.01 0.93
C LEU A 205 -13.65 3.29 0.90
N ILE A 206 -13.63 1.98 1.16
CA ILE A 206 -12.42 1.14 1.01
C ILE A 206 -11.87 1.23 -0.41
N LYS A 207 -12.75 1.13 -1.42
CA LYS A 207 -12.36 1.29 -2.83
C LYS A 207 -11.78 2.68 -3.13
N LYS A 208 -12.32 3.73 -2.50
CA LYS A 208 -11.80 5.10 -2.63
C LYS A 208 -10.39 5.24 -2.02
N TYR A 209 -10.13 4.57 -0.90
CA TYR A 209 -8.77 4.49 -0.31
C TYR A 209 -7.83 3.56 -1.08
N GLY A 210 -8.37 2.64 -1.89
CA GLY A 210 -7.58 1.71 -2.70
C GLY A 210 -7.07 0.49 -1.94
N ALA A 211 -7.63 0.19 -0.76
CA ALA A 211 -7.24 -0.96 0.06
C ALA A 211 -7.86 -2.29 -0.42
N ALA A 212 -7.22 -3.39 -0.07
CA ALA A 212 -7.83 -4.72 -0.13
C ALA A 212 -8.81 -4.91 1.04
N VAL A 213 -9.66 -5.94 0.99
CA VAL A 213 -10.70 -6.13 2.01
C VAL A 213 -10.93 -7.60 2.33
N VAL A 214 -11.06 -7.88 3.62
CA VAL A 214 -11.63 -9.12 4.15
C VAL A 214 -13.13 -8.92 4.30
N VAL A 215 -13.93 -9.76 3.64
CA VAL A 215 -15.39 -9.80 3.81
C VAL A 215 -15.72 -10.99 4.70
N MET A 216 -16.22 -10.73 5.89
CA MET A 216 -16.62 -11.78 6.82
C MET A 216 -17.92 -12.42 6.36
N ALA A 217 -18.02 -13.75 6.47
CA ALA A 217 -19.24 -14.51 6.26
C ALA A 217 -20.23 -14.32 7.43
N PHE A 218 -20.72 -13.09 7.58
CA PHE A 218 -21.63 -12.64 8.62
C PHE A 218 -22.69 -11.75 7.97
N ASP A 219 -23.96 -12.15 8.08
CA ASP A 219 -25.12 -11.39 7.59
C ASP A 219 -26.11 -11.05 8.72
N GLU A 220 -27.30 -10.56 8.39
CA GLU A 220 -28.32 -10.18 9.39
C GLU A 220 -28.81 -11.37 10.24
N LYS A 221 -28.59 -12.61 9.80
CA LYS A 221 -28.96 -13.84 10.53
C LYS A 221 -27.89 -14.28 11.52
N GLY A 222 -26.70 -13.67 11.47
CA GLY A 222 -25.60 -13.99 12.35
C GLY A 222 -24.35 -14.43 11.60
N GLN A 223 -23.40 -14.97 12.36
CA GLN A 223 -22.17 -15.53 11.79
C GLN A 223 -22.46 -16.89 11.14
N THR A 224 -21.93 -17.11 9.95
CA THR A 224 -22.00 -18.41 9.27
C THR A 224 -21.16 -19.42 10.05
N LEU A 225 -21.80 -20.45 10.59
CA LEU A 225 -21.14 -21.54 11.33
C LEU A 225 -20.85 -22.77 10.45
N PHE A 226 -21.56 -22.91 9.34
CA PHE A 226 -21.44 -24.04 8.42
C PHE A 226 -21.52 -23.52 6.98
N VAL A 227 -20.62 -24.02 6.14
CA VAL A 227 -20.71 -23.82 4.68
C VAL A 227 -21.33 -25.09 4.11
N VAL A 228 -22.53 -24.98 3.55
CA VAL A 228 -23.14 -26.08 2.79
C VAL A 228 -22.56 -25.98 1.37
N VAL A 229 -21.68 -26.92 1.01
CA VAL A 229 -21.16 -27.02 -0.35
C VAL A 229 -22.15 -27.85 -1.17
N GLU A 230 -23.05 -27.17 -1.87
CA GLU A 230 -23.85 -27.81 -2.92
C GLU A 230 -22.99 -27.85 -4.19
N TYR A 231 -22.67 -29.06 -4.65
CA TYR A 231 -22.09 -29.25 -5.98
C TYR A 231 -23.22 -29.07 -7.01
N TYR A 232 -23.17 -27.97 -7.77
CA TYR A 232 -23.98 -27.76 -8.97
C TYR A 232 -23.29 -28.38 -10.19
#